data_AF-A0A7V9J1B8-F1
#
_entry.id   AF-A0A7V9J1B8-F1
#
_cell.length_a   1.000
_cell.length_b   1.000
_cell.length_c   1.000
_cell.angle_alpha   90.00
_cell.angle_beta   90.00
_cell.angle_gamma   90.00
#
_symmetry.space_group_name_H-M   'P 1'
#
loop_
_entity.id
_entity.type
_entity.pdbx_description
1 polymer ?
#
loop_
_entity_poly.entity_id
_entity_poly.type
_entity_poly.pdbx_seq_one_letter_code
_entity_poly.pdbx_strand_id
1 'polypeptide(L)' 'GGFSVVLSGNAARLDYRRTLIVSHGDSPGAQRSADRARELLGVGEVRVSSAEQGIVDLTIVVGRDFPRER' A
#
# COMPACT_ATOMS: atom_id res chain seq x y z
N GLY A 1 16.65 2.44 -5.04
CA GLY A 1 15.81 2.95 -3.94
C GLY A 1 14.98 1.82 -3.39
N GLY A 2 14.81 1.73 -2.08
CA GLY A 2 14.06 0.67 -1.42
C GLY A 2 12.95 1.24 -0.53
N PHE A 3 12.14 0.36 0.03
CA PHE A 3 11.11 0.70 1.01
C PHE A 3 11.61 0.34 2.42
N SER A 4 11.24 1.14 3.41
CA SER A 4 11.44 0.82 4.83
C SER A 4 10.10 0.55 5.48
N VAL A 5 9.98 -0.58 6.19
CA VAL A 5 8.77 -0.90 6.94
C VAL A 5 8.92 -0.30 8.33
N VAL A 6 8.17 0.76 8.61
CA VAL A 6 8.19 1.44 9.92
C VAL A 6 7.11 0.94 10.87
N LEU A 7 6.03 0.34 10.34
CA LEU A 7 4.93 -0.19 11.12
C LEU A 7 4.29 -1.38 10.38
N SER A 8 3.93 -2.42 11.11
CA SER A 8 3.11 -3.52 10.64
C SER A 8 2.06 -3.89 11.68
N GLY A 9 0.93 -4.43 11.24
CA GLY A 9 -0.17 -4.79 12.11
C GLY A 9 -1.32 -5.43 11.34
N ASN A 10 -2.39 -5.74 12.05
CA ASN A 10 -3.59 -6.31 11.45
C ASN A 10 -4.34 -5.25 10.65
N ALA A 11 -4.87 -5.66 9.49
CA ALA A 11 -5.83 -4.86 8.76
C ALA A 11 -7.09 -4.63 9.60
N ALA A 12 -7.75 -3.48 9.41
CA ALA A 12 -8.98 -3.13 10.13
C ALA A 12 -10.12 -4.14 9.91
N ARG A 13 -10.08 -4.86 8.78
CA ARG A 13 -10.96 -5.98 8.43
C ARG A 13 -10.15 -7.04 7.71
N LEU A 14 -10.61 -8.29 7.70
CA LEU A 14 -9.90 -9.42 7.08
C LEU A 14 -10.54 -9.86 5.74
N ASP A 15 -11.51 -9.12 5.23
CA ASP A 15 -12.33 -9.49 4.08
C ASP A 15 -11.92 -8.81 2.75
N TYR A 16 -10.82 -8.04 2.75
CA TYR A 16 -10.30 -7.33 1.58
C TYR A 16 -10.06 -8.31 0.42
N ARG A 17 -10.83 -8.14 -0.67
CA ARG A 17 -10.66 -8.92 -1.91
C ARG A 17 -9.42 -8.55 -2.68
N ARG A 18 -9.03 -7.27 -2.62
CA ARG A 18 -7.87 -6.70 -3.31
C ARG A 18 -6.92 -6.10 -2.30
N THR A 19 -5.63 -6.17 -2.62
CA THR A 19 -4.58 -5.48 -1.90
C THR A 19 -4.72 -3.99 -2.16
N LEU A 20 -4.71 -3.19 -1.10
CA LEU A 20 -4.83 -1.74 -1.21
C LEU A 20 -3.48 -1.11 -0.94
N ILE A 21 -3.07 -0.22 -1.83
CA ILE A 21 -1.84 0.58 -1.69
C ILE A 21 -2.30 2.02 -1.53
N VAL A 22 -2.31 2.49 -0.29
CA VAL A 22 -2.80 3.81 0.07
C VAL A 22 -1.63 4.77 0.14
N SER A 23 -1.62 5.76 -0.75
CA SER A 23 -0.68 6.89 -0.73
C SER A 23 -1.23 8.01 0.13
N HIS A 24 -0.44 8.48 1.09
CA HIS A 24 -0.78 9.59 1.99
C HIS A 24 -0.25 10.92 1.46
N GLY A 25 -0.63 11.22 0.22
CA GLY A 25 -0.18 12.40 -0.52
C GLY A 25 -0.38 12.21 -2.02
N ASP A 26 -0.54 13.33 -2.73
CA ASP A 26 -0.79 13.38 -4.18
C ASP A 26 0.42 13.90 -4.98
N SER A 27 1.56 14.12 -4.30
CA SER A 27 2.78 14.56 -4.97
C SER A 27 3.22 13.54 -6.04
N PRO A 28 3.87 13.98 -7.13
CA PRO A 28 4.40 13.06 -8.14
C PRO A 28 5.37 12.02 -7.57
N GLY A 29 6.08 12.34 -6.48
CA GLY A 29 6.95 11.39 -5.77
C GLY A 29 6.18 10.31 -5.02
N ALA A 30 5.09 10.68 -4.36
CA ALA A 30 4.22 9.75 -3.65
C ALA A 30 3.52 8.80 -4.63
N GLN A 31 2.99 9.33 -5.74
CA GLN A 31 2.37 8.53 -6.79
C GLN A 31 3.36 7.51 -7.38
N ARG A 32 4.58 7.94 -7.74
CA ARG A 32 5.63 7.02 -8.23
C ARG A 32 5.98 5.93 -7.23
N SER A 33 5.99 6.25 -5.94
CA SER A 33 6.29 5.27 -4.88
C SER A 33 5.17 4.24 -4.75
N ALA A 34 3.90 4.67 -4.82
CA ALA A 34 2.74 3.79 -4.80
C ALA A 34 2.69 2.87 -6.03
N ASP A 35 2.93 3.42 -7.22
CA ASP A 35 2.99 2.65 -8.47
C ASP A 35 4.13 1.62 -8.42
N ARG A 36 5.29 2.02 -7.89
CA ARG A 36 6.42 1.11 -7.72
C ARG A 36 6.12 -0.01 -6.73
N ALA A 37 5.44 0.29 -5.62
CA ALA A 37 5.01 -0.74 -4.66
C ALA A 37 4.05 -1.75 -5.33
N ARG A 38 3.10 -1.26 -6.14
CA ARG A 38 2.18 -2.11 -6.91
C ARG A 38 2.94 -3.03 -7.87
N GLU A 39 3.91 -2.51 -8.61
CA GLU A 39 4.74 -3.31 -9.51
C GLU A 39 5.49 -4.42 -8.78
N LEU A 40 6.06 -4.12 -7.61
CA LEU A 40 6.81 -5.10 -6.81
C LEU A 40 5.91 -6.17 -6.20
N LEU A 41 4.69 -5.80 -5.79
CA LEU A 41 3.70 -6.75 -5.27
C LEU A 41 3.04 -7.57 -6.38
N GLY A 42 3.03 -7.06 -7.62
CA GLY A 42 2.39 -7.67 -8.79
C GLY A 42 0.85 -7.61 -8.76
N VAL A 43 0.24 -7.14 -7.68
CA VAL A 43 -1.21 -7.07 -7.46
C VAL A 43 -1.60 -5.80 -6.72
N GLY A 44 -2.90 -5.60 -6.55
CA GLY A 44 -3.47 -4.51 -5.76
C GLY A 44 -3.78 -3.25 -6.56
N GLU A 45 -4.43 -2.31 -5.89
CA GLU A 45 -4.88 -1.03 -6.43
C GLU A 45 -4.33 0.14 -5.63
N VAL A 46 -3.86 1.16 -6.35
CA VAL A 46 -3.37 2.40 -5.76
C VAL A 46 -4.57 3.30 -5.45
N ARG A 47 -4.61 3.84 -4.24
CA ARG A 47 -5.57 4.83 -3.79
C ARG A 47 -4.84 6.00 -3.17
N VAL A 48 -5.28 7.22 -3.47
CA VAL A 48 -4.76 8.43 -2.82
C VAL A 48 -5.71 8.78 -1.67
N SER A 49 -5.14 8.93 -0.48
CA SER A 49 -5.85 9.46 0.69
C SER A 49 -5.49 10.93 0.85
N SER A 50 -6.50 11.79 0.93
CA SER A 50 -6.36 13.19 1.32
C SER A 50 -6.36 13.38 2.83
N ALA A 51 -6.63 12.32 3.60
CA ALA A 51 -6.47 12.34 5.04
C ALA A 51 -4.98 12.17 5.37
N GLU A 52 -4.31 13.26 5.73
CA GLU A 52 -2.96 13.23 6.30
C GLU A 52 -3.02 12.54 7.65
N GLN A 53 -2.86 11.22 7.65
CA GLN A 53 -2.89 10.40 8.86
C GLN A 53 -1.62 9.56 8.93
N GLY A 54 -0.50 10.20 9.23
CA GLY A 54 0.68 9.53 9.78
C GLY A 54 2.03 9.96 9.24
N ILE A 55 3.06 9.28 9.74
CA ILE A 55 4.49 9.49 9.43
C ILE A 55 4.91 8.67 8.19
N VAL A 56 3.96 7.98 7.54
CA VAL A 56 4.23 7.04 6.45
C VAL A 56 3.71 7.56 5.11
N ASP A 57 4.54 7.45 4.07
CA ASP A 57 4.13 7.82 2.71
C ASP A 57 3.11 6.83 2.13
N LEU A 58 3.21 5.56 2.53
CA LEU A 58 2.38 4.47 2.02
C LEU A 58 1.84 3.60 3.16
N THR A 59 0.61 3.13 3.00
CA THR A 59 0.05 2.02 3.77
C THR A 59 -0.40 0.92 2.83
N ILE A 60 0.04 -0.31 3.09
CA ILE A 60 -0.32 -1.48 2.28
C ILE A 60 -1.22 -2.38 3.10
N VAL A 61 -2.43 -2.60 2.62
CA VAL A 61 -3.38 -3.56 3.20
C VAL A 61 -3.40 -4.79 2.32
N VAL A 62 -2.87 -5.91 2.82
CA VAL A 62 -2.79 -7.16 2.07
C VAL A 62 -4.18 -7.77 1.90
N GLY A 63 -4.58 -8.01 0.65
CA GLY A 63 -5.85 -8.62 0.29
C GLY A 63 -5.72 -10.08 -0.17
N ARG A 64 -6.85 -10.70 -0.50
CA ARG A 64 -6.91 -12.10 -0.97
C ARG A 64 -6.29 -12.33 -2.35
N ASP A 65 -6.07 -11.28 -3.12
CA ASP A 65 -5.35 -11.32 -4.39
C ASP A 65 -3.84 -11.47 -4.22
N PHE A 66 -3.32 -11.24 -3.00
CA PHE A 66 -1.90 -11.42 -2.74
C PHE A 66 -1.54 -12.91 -2.76
N PRO A 67 -0.54 -13.32 -3.57
CA PRO A 67 -0.17 -14.72 -3.68
C PRO A 67 0.31 -15.25 -2.34
N ARG A 68 -0.19 -16.43 -1.96
CA ARG A 68 0.43 -17.21 -0.88
C ARG A 68 1.74 -17.77 -1.43
N GLU A 69 2.82 -17.69 -0.65
CA GLU A 69 4.04 -18.44 -0.94
C GLU A 69 3.66 -19.91 -1.18
N ARG A 70 4.22 -20.48 -2.24
CA ARG A 70 4.07 -21.91 -2.57
C ARG A 70 5.02 -22.73 -1.71
#